data_AF-W9QIP6-F1
#
_entry.id   AF-W9QIP6-F1
#
_cell.length_a   1.000
_cell.length_b   1.000
_cell.length_c   1.000
_cell.angle_alpha   90.00
_cell.angle_beta   90.00
_cell.angle_gamma   90.00
#
_symmetry.space_group_name_H-M   'P 1'
#
loop_
_entity.id
_entity.type
_entity.pdbx_description
1 polymer ?
#
loop_
_entity_poly.entity_id
_entity_poly.type
_entity_poly.pdbx_seq_one_letter_code
_entity_poly.pdbx_strand_id
1 'polypeptide(L)'
;MASKMGDQVLLVVAEEGDELVAGALNLIGGDTLFGRLWGCHPRTYYPSLHFEACYYQAIEAAIELNLKTVEAGAQGEHKIQRGYLPVTTYSCHYLMNEGFRIAIQDFLEREAAQVKLVMKLLHDSGPFKEGIH
;
A
#
# COMPACT_ATOMS: atom_id res chain seq x y z
N MET A 1 22.42 -11.74 -1.75
CA MET A 1 21.17 -11.61 -0.95
C MET A 1 19.95 -11.64 -1.87
N ALA A 2 19.88 -10.79 -2.90
CA ALA A 2 18.81 -10.82 -3.91
C ALA A 2 18.62 -12.20 -4.60
N SER A 3 19.72 -12.89 -4.95
CA SER A 3 19.67 -14.24 -5.56
C SER A 3 19.02 -15.33 -4.69
N LYS A 4 18.80 -15.07 -3.39
CA LYS A 4 18.11 -16.00 -2.47
C LYS A 4 16.61 -15.72 -2.34
N MET A 5 16.11 -14.64 -2.94
CA MET A 5 14.70 -14.25 -2.83
C MET A 5 13.83 -14.89 -3.92
N GLY A 6 14.43 -15.46 -4.98
CA GLY A 6 13.72 -16.24 -6.00
C GLY A 6 12.47 -15.52 -6.52
N ASP A 7 11.34 -16.23 -6.53
CA ASP A 7 10.03 -15.74 -6.99
C ASP A 7 9.33 -14.78 -6.01
N GLN A 8 10.02 -14.35 -4.94
CA GLN A 8 9.48 -13.42 -3.93
C GLN A 8 9.75 -11.95 -4.25
N VAL A 9 10.29 -11.65 -5.42
CA VAL A 9 10.56 -10.30 -5.90
C VAL A 9 9.82 -10.09 -7.21
N LEU A 10 8.97 -9.09 -7.27
CA LEU A 10 8.29 -8.66 -8.48
C LEU A 10 8.77 -7.26 -8.86
N LEU A 11 9.31 -7.12 -10.06
CA LEU A 11 9.70 -5.84 -10.63
C LEU A 11 8.80 -5.51 -11.82
N VAL A 12 8.03 -4.44 -11.69
CA VAL A 12 7.31 -3.85 -12.82
C VAL A 12 8.27 -2.86 -13.48
N VAL A 13 8.46 -2.95 -14.79
CA VAL A 13 9.28 -2.03 -15.57
C VAL A 13 8.44 -1.34 -16.63
N ALA A 14 8.76 -0.08 -16.91
CA ALA A 14 8.18 0.66 -18.03
C ALA A 14 9.27 0.96 -19.05
N GLU A 15 8.94 0.76 -20.32
CA GLU A 15 9.84 0.97 -21.46
C GLU A 15 9.25 2.00 -22.42
N GLU A 16 10.11 2.86 -22.98
CA GLU A 16 9.80 3.70 -24.12
C GLU A 16 10.71 3.29 -25.29
N GLY A 17 10.15 2.54 -26.23
CA GLY A 17 10.98 1.84 -27.23
C GLY A 17 11.84 0.78 -26.54
N ASP A 18 13.15 0.86 -26.72
CA ASP A 18 14.12 -0.08 -26.12
C ASP A 18 14.74 0.45 -24.80
N GLU A 19 14.29 1.60 -24.30
CA GLU A 19 14.84 2.22 -23.08
C GLU A 19 13.95 1.98 -21.86
N LEU A 20 14.54 1.50 -20.76
CA LEU A 20 13.88 1.43 -19.45
C LEU A 20 13.76 2.82 -18.84
N VAL A 21 12.51 3.28 -18.66
CA VAL A 21 12.21 4.64 -18.20
C VAL A 21 11.68 4.69 -16.77
N ALA A 22 11.18 3.58 -16.22
CA ALA A 22 10.74 3.52 -14.82
C ALA A 22 10.71 2.09 -14.28
N GLY A 23 10.59 1.96 -12.96
CA GLY A 23 10.37 0.68 -12.30
C GLY A 23 9.72 0.79 -10.93
N ALA A 24 8.90 -0.21 -10.59
CA ALA A 24 8.30 -0.42 -9.29
C ALA A 24 8.73 -1.76 -8.70
N LEU A 25 9.40 -1.72 -7.55
CA LEU A 25 9.84 -2.90 -6.82
C LEU A 25 8.79 -3.32 -5.80
N ASN A 26 8.39 -4.57 -5.88
CA ASN A 26 7.47 -5.23 -4.95
C ASN A 26 8.12 -6.47 -4.36
N LEU A 27 7.75 -6.80 -3.12
CA LEU A 27 8.13 -8.03 -2.45
C LEU A 27 6.90 -8.89 -2.21
N ILE A 28 7.03 -10.20 -2.33
CA ILE A 28 5.94 -11.15 -2.08
C ILE A 28 6.28 -11.92 -0.81
N GLY A 29 5.37 -11.91 0.16
CA GLY A 29 5.51 -12.64 1.42
C GLY A 29 4.20 -13.30 1.80
N GLY A 30 4.21 -14.63 1.98
CA GLY A 30 2.98 -15.39 2.22
C GLY A 30 2.01 -15.23 1.06
N ASP A 31 0.80 -14.76 1.34
CA ASP A 31 -0.27 -14.47 0.38
C ASP A 31 -0.42 -12.97 0.09
N THR A 32 0.60 -12.17 0.38
CA THR A 32 0.56 -10.70 0.28
C THR A 32 1.69 -10.15 -0.60
N LEU A 33 1.35 -9.21 -1.47
CA LEU A 33 2.27 -8.41 -2.26
C LEU A 33 2.47 -7.04 -1.60
N PHE A 34 3.73 -6.63 -1.43
CA PHE A 34 4.11 -5.42 -0.75
C PHE A 34 4.82 -4.46 -1.70
N GLY A 35 4.22 -3.31 -1.98
CA GLY A 35 4.88 -2.23 -2.72
C GLY A 35 6.01 -1.61 -1.89
N ARG A 36 7.20 -1.43 -2.48
CA ARG A 36 8.39 -0.93 -1.77
C ARG A 36 8.97 0.33 -2.36
N LEU A 37 9.43 0.26 -3.61
CA LEU A 37 10.16 1.36 -4.24
C LEU A 37 9.55 1.69 -5.59
N TRP A 38 9.56 2.96 -5.93
CA TRP A 38 9.22 3.49 -7.23
C TRP A 38 10.33 4.43 -7.69
N GLY A 39 10.66 4.38 -8.97
CA GLY A 39 11.55 5.33 -9.61
C GLY A 39 11.22 5.50 -11.08
N CYS A 40 11.43 6.72 -11.58
CA CYS A 40 11.35 7.02 -13.00
C CYS A 40 12.55 7.88 -13.43
N HIS A 41 12.85 7.88 -14.72
CA HIS A 41 13.93 8.68 -15.26
C HIS A 41 13.63 10.17 -15.03
N PRO A 42 14.54 10.95 -14.40
CA PRO A 42 14.26 12.34 -14.00
C PRO A 42 14.09 13.34 -15.17
N ARG A 43 14.33 12.92 -16.41
CA ARG A 43 14.38 13.81 -17.58
C ARG A 43 13.05 13.87 -18.33
N THR A 44 12.14 12.93 -18.06
CA THR A 44 10.88 12.80 -18.78
C THR A 44 9.75 12.65 -17.78
N TYR A 45 8.68 13.41 -17.99
CA TYR A 45 7.46 13.28 -17.19
C TYR A 45 6.47 12.40 -17.94
N TYR A 46 6.13 11.26 -17.34
CA TYR A 46 5.08 10.36 -17.84
C TYR A 46 3.84 10.53 -16.96
N PRO A 47 2.76 11.16 -17.46
CA PRO A 47 1.54 11.35 -16.71
C PRO A 47 1.00 10.01 -16.20
N SER A 48 0.65 9.95 -14.91
CA SER A 48 0.03 8.78 -14.27
C SER A 48 0.85 7.48 -14.27
N LEU A 49 2.10 7.47 -14.75
CA LEU A 49 2.91 6.25 -14.81
C LEU A 49 3.14 5.62 -13.42
N HIS A 50 3.27 6.46 -12.39
CA HIS A 50 3.31 6.00 -11.00
C HIS A 50 2.07 5.21 -10.60
N PHE A 51 0.87 5.62 -11.03
CA PHE A 51 -0.36 4.89 -10.69
C PHE A 51 -0.44 3.55 -11.41
N GLU A 52 -0.10 3.54 -12.70
CA GLU A 52 -0.05 2.32 -13.50
C GLU A 52 0.89 1.29 -12.86
N ALA A 53 2.16 1.66 -12.65
CA ALA A 53 3.16 0.71 -12.22
C ALA A 53 3.09 0.33 -10.73
N CYS A 54 2.74 1.27 -9.84
CA CYS A 54 2.73 1.00 -8.39
C CYS A 54 1.41 0.41 -7.88
N TYR A 55 0.31 0.59 -8.62
CA TYR A 55 -1.01 0.15 -8.14
C TYR A 55 -1.68 -0.82 -9.11
N TYR A 56 -1.89 -0.44 -10.37
CA TYR A 56 -2.68 -1.26 -11.27
C TYR A 56 -1.95 -2.54 -11.67
N GLN A 57 -0.67 -2.44 -12.04
CA GLN A 57 0.19 -3.60 -12.30
C GLN A 57 0.39 -4.46 -11.05
N ALA A 58 0.46 -3.85 -9.87
CA ALA A 58 0.56 -4.59 -8.61
C ALA A 58 -0.72 -5.38 -8.27
N ILE A 59 -1.90 -4.81 -8.55
CA ILE A 59 -3.20 -5.48 -8.41
C ILE A 59 -3.32 -6.63 -9.41
N GLU A 60 -2.97 -6.39 -10.67
CA GLU A 60 -3.02 -7.40 -11.72
C GLU A 60 -2.10 -8.58 -11.38
N ALA A 61 -0.85 -8.32 -11.03
CA ALA A 61 0.08 -9.36 -10.60
C ALA A 61 -0.42 -10.15 -9.38
N ALA A 62 -1.04 -9.48 -8.40
CA ALA A 62 -1.61 -10.17 -7.25
C ALA A 62 -2.75 -11.12 -7.64
N ILE A 63 -3.61 -10.72 -8.59
CA ILE A 63 -4.68 -11.57 -9.11
C ILE A 63 -4.09 -12.78 -9.85
N GLU A 64 -3.13 -12.55 -10.76
CA GLU A 64 -2.49 -13.63 -11.53
C GLU A 64 -1.76 -14.64 -10.65
N LEU A 65 -1.09 -14.16 -9.61
CA LEU A 65 -0.36 -14.99 -8.64
C LEU A 65 -1.26 -15.57 -7.53
N ASN A 66 -2.58 -15.34 -7.58
CA ASN A 66 -3.55 -15.75 -6.56
C ASN A 66 -3.18 -15.27 -5.14
N LEU A 67 -2.61 -14.08 -5.03
CA LEU A 67 -2.36 -13.40 -3.77
C LEU A 67 -3.64 -12.74 -3.27
N LYS A 68 -3.86 -12.76 -1.95
CA LYS A 68 -5.10 -12.23 -1.35
C LYS A 68 -5.05 -10.74 -1.09
N THR A 69 -3.85 -10.16 -0.99
CA THR A 69 -3.70 -8.78 -0.51
C THR A 69 -2.55 -8.08 -1.22
N VAL A 70 -2.79 -6.82 -1.56
CA VAL A 70 -1.75 -5.86 -1.97
C VAL A 70 -1.64 -4.79 -0.90
N GLU A 71 -0.49 -4.70 -0.26
CA GLU A 71 -0.18 -3.65 0.70
C GLU A 71 0.52 -2.48 0.01
N ALA A 72 -0.27 -1.49 -0.41
CA ALA A 72 0.18 -0.26 -1.07
C ALA A 72 0.62 0.85 -0.09
N GLY A 73 1.01 0.49 1.14
CA GLY A 73 1.43 1.41 2.20
C GLY A 73 0.28 2.01 3.04
N ALA A 74 0.67 2.91 3.95
CA ALA A 74 -0.22 3.60 4.89
C ALA A 74 -0.55 5.01 4.39
N GLN A 75 -1.83 5.30 4.15
CA GLN A 75 -2.42 6.62 3.82
C GLN A 75 -3.89 6.41 3.40
N GLY A 76 -4.80 6.32 4.37
CA GLY A 76 -6.17 5.83 4.16
C GLY A 76 -7.00 6.63 3.16
N GLU A 77 -7.00 7.97 3.24
CA GLU A 77 -7.83 8.81 2.36
C GLU A 77 -7.51 8.67 0.87
N HIS A 78 -6.25 8.39 0.53
CA HIS A 78 -5.81 8.29 -0.86
C HIS A 78 -6.00 6.88 -1.43
N LYS A 79 -6.36 5.89 -0.61
CA LYS A 79 -6.47 4.49 -1.05
C LYS A 79 -7.57 4.31 -2.10
N ILE A 80 -8.71 4.97 -1.95
CA ILE A 80 -9.84 4.85 -2.89
C ILE A 80 -9.42 5.27 -4.30
N GLN A 81 -8.74 6.42 -4.43
CA GLN A 81 -8.23 6.91 -5.71
C GLN A 81 -7.16 6.01 -6.33
N ARG A 82 -6.51 5.18 -5.52
CA ARG A 82 -5.48 4.21 -5.94
C ARG A 82 -6.06 2.81 -6.21
N GLY A 83 -7.38 2.64 -6.12
CA GLY A 83 -8.05 1.36 -6.34
C GLY A 83 -8.13 0.45 -5.12
N TYR A 84 -7.86 0.96 -3.91
CA TYR A 84 -7.89 0.19 -2.67
C TYR A 84 -8.95 0.71 -1.71
N LEU A 85 -9.55 -0.21 -0.93
CA LEU A 85 -10.24 0.18 0.29
C LEU A 85 -9.23 0.32 1.44
N PRO A 86 -9.35 1.35 2.28
CA PRO A 86 -8.59 1.39 3.53
C PRO A 86 -9.05 0.25 4.43
N VAL A 87 -8.09 -0.32 5.14
CA VAL A 87 -8.31 -1.33 6.18
C VAL A 87 -7.65 -0.84 7.47
N THR A 88 -8.20 -1.22 8.61
CA THR A 88 -7.60 -0.87 9.91
C THR A 88 -6.26 -1.59 10.06
N THR A 89 -5.18 -0.83 10.22
CA THR A 89 -3.85 -1.34 10.53
C THR A 89 -3.57 -1.17 12.01
N TYR A 90 -2.90 -2.16 12.60
CA TYR A 90 -2.53 -2.16 14.02
C TYR A 90 -1.02 -2.00 14.16
N SER A 91 -0.60 -1.35 15.24
CA SER A 91 0.80 -1.27 15.64
C SER A 91 0.90 -1.51 17.14
N CYS A 92 2.02 -2.09 17.58
CA CYS A 92 2.29 -2.36 18.98
C CYS A 92 3.53 -1.59 19.41
N HIS A 93 3.40 -0.82 20.48
CA HIS A 93 4.46 0.06 20.98
C HIS A 93 4.71 -0.23 22.45
N TYR A 94 5.96 -0.50 22.79
CA TYR A 94 6.38 -0.63 24.18
C TYR A 94 7.04 0.66 24.66
N LEU A 95 6.39 1.33 25.61
CA LEU A 95 6.82 2.63 26.14
C LEU A 95 7.35 2.46 27.56
N MET A 96 8.65 2.70 27.76
CA MET A 96 9.30 2.56 29.08
C MET A 96 8.88 3.66 30.05
N ASN A 97 8.76 4.91 29.58
CA ASN A 97 8.41 6.04 30.42
C ASN A 97 6.91 6.08 30.68
N GLU A 98 6.50 6.06 31.95
CA GLU A 98 5.08 6.06 32.34
C GLU A 98 4.34 7.33 31.95
N GLY A 99 4.98 8.49 32.06
CA GLY A 99 4.39 9.77 31.66
C GLY A 99 4.05 9.82 30.18
N PHE A 100 4.96 9.34 29.32
CA PHE A 100 4.69 9.20 27.88
C PHE A 100 3.62 8.15 27.58
N ARG A 101 3.58 7.05 28.33
CA ARG A 101 2.53 6.04 28.16
C ARG A 101 1.14 6.63 28.38
N ILE A 102 0.96 7.39 29.46
CA ILE A 102 -0.32 8.06 29.76
C ILE A 102 -0.67 9.07 28.66
N ALA A 103 0.27 9.97 28.32
CA ALA A 103 0.02 10.99 27.30
C ALA A 103 -0.34 10.41 25.93
N ILE A 104 0.34 9.34 25.52
CA ILE A 104 0.08 8.65 24.26
C ILE A 104 -1.25 7.89 24.33
N GLN A 105 -1.56 7.22 25.44
CA GLN A 105 -2.84 6.53 25.62
C GLN A 105 -4.03 7.50 25.51
N ASP A 106 -3.98 8.64 26.22
CA ASP A 106 -5.04 9.66 26.18
C ASP A 106 -5.24 10.25 24.78
N PHE A 107 -4.17 10.31 23.97
CA PHE A 107 -4.26 10.69 22.57
C PHE A 107 -4.91 9.59 21.72
N LEU A 108 -4.43 8.35 21.84
CA LEU A 108 -4.89 7.20 21.07
C LEU A 108 -6.37 6.88 21.30
N GLU A 109 -6.91 7.11 22.50
CA GLU A 109 -8.34 6.94 22.78
C GLU A 109 -9.20 7.86 21.90
N ARG A 110 -8.78 9.11 21.72
CA ARG A 110 -9.47 10.09 20.87
C ARG A 110 -9.23 9.82 19.39
N GLU A 111 -7.99 9.54 19.01
CA GLU A 111 -7.61 9.25 17.62
C GLU A 111 -8.33 7.98 17.12
N ALA A 112 -8.39 6.91 17.92
CA ALA A 112 -9.06 5.67 17.52
C ALA A 112 -10.55 5.87 17.23
N ALA A 113 -11.24 6.74 17.97
CA ALA A 113 -12.62 7.10 17.68
C ALA A 113 -12.74 7.85 16.34
N GLN A 114 -11.83 8.79 16.07
CA GLN A 114 -11.79 9.53 14.81
C GLN A 114 -11.48 8.63 13.61
N VAL A 115 -10.47 7.75 13.74
CA VAL A 115 -10.11 6.78 12.69
C VAL A 115 -11.30 5.86 12.37
N LYS A 116 -12.01 5.35 13.39
CA LYS A 116 -13.22 4.53 13.15
C LYS A 116 -14.30 5.29 12.38
N LEU A 117 -14.52 6.57 12.70
CA LEU A 117 -15.49 7.40 11.99
C LEU A 117 -15.07 7.61 10.52
N VAL A 118 -13.81 7.97 10.29
CA VAL A 118 -13.26 8.17 8.94
C VAL A 118 -13.32 6.88 8.12
N MET A 119 -12.96 5.75 8.71
CA MET A 119 -13.03 4.43 8.07
C MET A 119 -14.46 4.11 7.64
N LYS A 120 -15.45 4.36 8.50
CA LYS A 120 -16.87 4.18 8.15
C LYS A 120 -17.27 5.07 6.98
N LEU A 121 -16.94 6.36 7.02
CA LEU A 121 -17.26 7.31 5.96
C LEU A 121 -16.63 6.91 4.61
N LEU A 122 -15.36 6.50 4.61
CA LEU A 122 -14.66 6.05 3.40
C LEU A 122 -15.26 4.75 2.85
N HIS A 123 -15.73 3.85 3.71
CA HIS A 123 -16.40 2.63 3.27
C HIS A 123 -17.79 2.92 2.69
N ASP A 124 -18.59 3.73 3.38
CA ASP A 124 -19.95 4.10 2.96
C ASP A 124 -19.96 4.94 1.67
N SER A 125 -18.90 5.70 1.40
CA SER A 125 -18.74 6.50 0.18
C SER A 125 -17.87 5.85 -0.90
N GLY A 126 -17.35 4.64 -0.64
CA GLY A 126 -16.47 3.93 -1.53
C GLY A 126 -17.20 3.37 -2.76
N PRO A 127 -16.53 3.22 -3.91
CA PRO A 127 -17.15 2.69 -5.13
C PRO A 127 -17.31 1.16 -5.13
N PHE A 128 -17.01 0.48 -4.02
CA PHE A 128 -16.90 -0.98 -3.93
C PHE A 128 -18.16 -1.59 -3.30
N LYS A 129 -18.51 -2.80 -3.73
CA LYS A 129 -19.72 -3.50 -3.26
C LYS A 129 -19.55 -4.02 -1.83
N GLU A 130 -20.57 -3.83 -1.00
CA GLU A 130 -20.60 -4.36 0.37
C GLU A 130 -20.67 -5.90 0.39
N GLY A 131 -20.07 -6.50 1.42
CA GLY A 131 -20.18 -7.94 1.71
C GLY A 131 -19.29 -8.86 0.87
N ILE A 132 -18.30 -8.31 0.16
CA ILE A 132 -17.26 -9.08 -0.54
C ILE A 132 -15.98 -9.02 0.30
N HIS A 133 -15.66 -10.11 1.01
CA HIS A 133 -14.42 -10.32 1.75
C HIS A 133 -13.82 -11.68 1.42
#